data_AF-A0A4P5THT4-F1
#
_entry.id   AF-A0A4P5THT4-F1
#
_cell.length_a   1.000
_cell.length_b   1.000
_cell.length_c   1.000
_cell.angle_alpha   90.00
_cell.angle_beta   90.00
_cell.angle_gamma   90.00
#
_symmetry.space_group_name_H-M   'P 1'
#
loop_
_entity.id
_entity.type
_entity.pdbx_description
1 polymer ?
#
loop_
_entity_poly.entity_id
_entity_poly.type
_entity_poly.pdbx_seq_one_letter_code
_entity_poly.pdbx_strand_id
1 'polypeptide(L)'
;MEFVAWFSHKYMMHGFMWVWHESHHKPRKGKFELNDLFGFMFALPSAWFIILGAADYDWRFFAGLGIALYGLAYFLVHDVFVHQRIKWLRGARFRYFKAMRQTHHLHHGVHTKEGAEAFGFLFVPKRYLNKYGRD
;
A
#
# COMPACT_ATOMS: atom_id res chain seq x y z
N MET A 1 7.00 9.15 -3.63
CA MET A 1 5.95 8.52 -2.79
C MET A 1 6.34 7.12 -2.29
N GLU A 2 6.86 6.20 -3.12
CA GLU A 2 7.23 4.84 -2.65
C GLU A 2 8.14 4.81 -1.43
N PHE A 3 9.18 5.64 -1.35
CA PHE A 3 10.04 5.71 -0.17
C PHE A 3 9.25 6.06 1.10
N VAL A 4 8.31 7.00 1.00
CA VAL A 4 7.43 7.39 2.12
C VAL A 4 6.53 6.22 2.49
N ALA A 5 5.92 5.55 1.51
CA ALA A 5 5.09 4.37 1.76
C ALA A 5 5.87 3.25 2.45
N TRP A 6 7.07 2.91 1.95
CA TRP A 6 7.97 1.93 2.57
C TRP A 6 8.36 2.33 3.99
N PHE A 7 8.72 3.59 4.21
CA PHE A 7 9.14 4.09 5.51
C PHE A 7 7.98 4.04 6.50
N SER A 8 6.81 4.55 6.13
CA SER A 8 5.60 4.50 6.94
C SER A 8 5.21 3.05 7.24
N HIS A 9 5.28 2.16 6.26
CA HIS A 9 4.95 0.75 6.45
C HIS A 9 5.91 0.08 7.45
N LYS A 10 7.22 0.25 7.26
CA LYS A 10 8.24 -0.39 8.11
C LYS A 10 8.31 0.18 9.53
N TYR A 11 8.28 1.51 9.67
CA TYR A 11 8.59 2.16 10.94
C TYR A 11 7.37 2.68 11.69
N MET A 12 6.27 2.99 11.00
CA MET A 12 5.04 3.45 11.65
C MET A 12 4.05 2.29 11.80
N MET A 13 3.68 1.64 10.70
CA MET A 13 2.67 0.57 10.69
C MET A 13 3.17 -0.70 11.38
N HIS A 14 4.40 -1.14 11.11
CA HIS A 14 5.10 -2.17 11.90
C HIS A 14 5.79 -1.62 13.17
N GLY A 15 5.48 -0.38 13.56
CA GLY A 15 6.04 0.30 14.72
C GLY A 15 4.98 0.62 15.77
N PHE A 16 4.80 1.91 16.05
CA PHE A 16 3.84 2.39 17.06
C PHE A 16 2.38 2.32 16.59
N MET A 17 2.13 2.24 15.28
CA MET A 17 0.79 2.09 14.70
C MET A 17 0.42 0.63 14.39
N TRP A 18 1.17 -0.33 14.95
CA TRP A 18 0.87 -1.77 14.81
C TRP A 18 -0.54 -2.11 15.28
N VAL A 19 -1.06 -1.40 16.29
CA VAL A 19 -2.43 -1.57 16.77
C VAL A 19 -3.48 -1.44 15.65
N TRP A 20 -3.23 -0.67 14.60
CA TRP A 20 -4.11 -0.57 13.43
C TRP A 20 -3.75 -1.60 12.37
N HIS A 21 -2.45 -1.75 12.11
CA HIS A 21 -1.94 -2.61 11.04
C HIS A 21 -2.07 -4.12 11.33
N GLU A 22 -2.11 -4.52 12.60
CA GLU A 22 -2.26 -5.91 13.01
C GLU A 22 -3.54 -6.53 12.42
N SER A 23 -4.62 -5.76 12.33
CA SER A 23 -5.88 -6.20 11.73
C SER A 23 -5.71 -6.67 10.28
N HIS A 24 -4.69 -6.17 9.58
CA HIS A 24 -4.36 -6.49 8.21
C HIS A 24 -3.46 -7.73 8.08
N HIS A 25 -2.62 -8.00 9.09
CA HIS A 25 -1.78 -9.21 9.14
C HIS A 25 -2.54 -10.44 9.61
N LYS A 26 -3.70 -10.28 10.25
CA LYS A 26 -4.54 -11.38 10.72
C LYS A 26 -5.61 -11.74 9.69
N PRO A 27 -6.17 -12.96 9.74
CA PRO A 27 -7.32 -13.32 8.91
C PRO A 27 -8.46 -12.31 9.06
N ARG A 28 -8.86 -11.72 7.93
CA ARG A 28 -9.84 -10.64 7.90
C ARG A 28 -11.21 -11.08 8.45
N LYS A 29 -11.84 -10.20 9.24
CA LYS A 29 -13.21 -10.34 9.71
C LYS A 29 -14.08 -9.22 9.12
N GLY A 30 -14.98 -9.57 8.19
CA GLY A 30 -15.91 -8.61 7.59
C GLY A 30 -15.32 -7.81 6.43
N LYS A 31 -15.94 -6.67 6.10
CA LYS A 31 -15.57 -5.83 4.94
C LYS A 31 -14.44 -4.85 5.22
N PHE A 32 -14.38 -4.30 6.43
CA PHE A 32 -13.45 -3.25 6.84
C PHE A 32 -12.41 -3.79 7.84
N GLU A 33 -11.25 -3.16 7.86
CA GLU A 33 -10.17 -3.40 8.83
C GLU A 33 -9.78 -2.09 9.51
N LEU A 34 -9.26 -2.16 10.74
CA LEU A 34 -8.74 -0.97 11.42
C LEU A 34 -7.59 -0.32 10.62
N ASN A 35 -6.89 -1.13 9.84
CA ASN A 35 -5.89 -0.69 8.86
C ASN A 35 -6.44 0.30 7.82
N ASP A 36 -7.74 0.29 7.52
CA ASP A 36 -8.32 1.19 6.53
C ASP A 36 -8.21 2.68 6.97
N LEU A 37 -7.98 2.94 8.27
CA LEU A 37 -7.68 4.27 8.81
C LEU A 37 -6.43 4.92 8.19
N PHE A 38 -5.45 4.14 7.73
CA PHE A 38 -4.27 4.70 7.05
C PHE A 38 -4.67 5.38 5.73
N GLY A 39 -5.66 4.83 5.01
CA GLY A 39 -6.21 5.48 3.81
C GLY A 39 -6.73 6.88 4.11
N PHE A 40 -7.49 7.02 5.20
CA PHE A 40 -7.98 8.33 5.67
C PHE A 40 -6.84 9.27 6.09
N MET A 41 -5.82 8.76 6.79
CA MET A 41 -4.66 9.57 7.21
C MET A 41 -3.91 10.20 6.03
N PHE A 42 -3.84 9.54 4.88
CA PHE A 42 -3.21 10.11 3.68
C PHE A 42 -4.20 10.92 2.83
N ALA A 43 -5.49 10.58 2.85
CA ALA A 43 -6.51 11.31 2.12
C ALA A 43 -6.73 12.74 2.66
N LEU A 44 -6.69 12.94 3.99
CA LEU A 44 -6.87 14.25 4.60
C LEU A 44 -5.81 15.29 4.17
N PRO A 45 -4.49 15.05 4.32
CA PRO A 45 -3.48 16.01 3.87
C PRO A 45 -3.48 16.17 2.34
N SER A 46 -3.81 15.11 1.59
CA SER A 46 -4.01 15.19 0.14
C SER A 46 -5.11 16.18 -0.23
N ALA A 47 -6.31 16.02 0.34
CA ALA A 47 -7.44 16.91 0.11
C ALA A 47 -7.14 18.33 0.57
N TRP A 48 -6.51 18.49 1.74
CA TRP A 48 -6.09 19.80 2.26
C TRP A 48 -5.17 20.54 1.28
N PHE A 49 -4.15 19.86 0.75
CA PHE A 49 -3.23 20.44 -0.23
C PHE A 49 -3.90 20.77 -1.56
N ILE A 50 -4.81 19.91 -2.03
CA ILE A 50 -5.61 20.18 -3.24
C ILE A 50 -6.45 21.44 -3.02
N ILE A 51 -7.20 21.53 -1.93
CA ILE A 51 -8.09 22.67 -1.63
C ILE A 51 -7.30 23.98 -1.53
N LEU A 52 -6.19 23.99 -0.79
CA LEU A 52 -5.38 25.20 -0.60
C LEU A 52 -4.61 25.64 -1.85
N GLY A 53 -4.24 24.71 -2.72
CA GLY A 53 -3.49 25.00 -3.95
C GLY A 53 -4.37 25.21 -5.18
N ALA A 54 -5.67 24.93 -5.11
CA ALA A 54 -6.56 24.88 -6.29
C ALA A 54 -6.75 26.22 -7.00
N ALA A 55 -6.67 27.34 -6.29
CA ALA A 55 -6.91 28.67 -6.88
C ALA A 55 -5.89 29.01 -7.98
N ASP A 56 -4.62 28.70 -7.73
CA ASP A 56 -3.50 29.05 -8.62
C ASP A 56 -2.80 27.83 -9.23
N TYR A 57 -3.30 26.62 -8.94
CA TYR A 57 -2.64 25.35 -9.27
C TYR A 57 -1.17 25.33 -8.87
N ASP A 58 -0.87 25.76 -7.65
CA ASP A 58 0.51 25.84 -7.19
C ASP A 58 1.08 24.47 -6.78
N TRP A 59 2.29 24.47 -6.21
CA TRP A 59 2.97 23.25 -5.79
C TRP A 59 2.14 22.41 -4.79
N ARG A 60 1.27 23.03 -3.97
CA ARG A 60 0.40 22.32 -3.02
C ARG A 60 -0.62 21.50 -3.78
N PHE A 61 -1.24 22.07 -4.81
CA PHE A 61 -2.21 21.35 -5.64
C PHE A 61 -1.58 20.09 -6.25
N PHE A 62 -0.40 20.24 -6.88
CA PHE A 62 0.30 19.11 -7.49
C PHE A 62 0.82 18.10 -6.46
N ALA A 63 1.26 18.54 -5.27
CA ALA A 63 1.64 17.65 -4.19
C ALA A 63 0.45 16.82 -3.70
N GLY A 64 -0.70 17.46 -3.45
CA GLY A 64 -1.94 16.78 -3.06
C GLY A 64 -2.42 15.80 -4.13
N LEU A 65 -2.41 16.21 -5.42
CA LEU A 65 -2.73 15.33 -6.53
C LEU A 65 -1.78 14.12 -6.60
N GLY A 66 -0.49 14.33 -6.37
CA GLY A 66 0.51 13.25 -6.30
C GLY A 66 0.22 12.25 -5.18
N ILE A 67 -0.20 12.71 -4.01
CA ILE A 67 -0.63 11.85 -2.90
C ILE A 67 -1.90 11.08 -3.29
N ALA A 68 -2.89 11.75 -3.88
CA ALA A 68 -4.16 11.14 -4.30
C ALA A 68 -3.94 10.04 -5.34
N LEU A 69 -3.18 10.32 -6.41
CA LEU A 69 -2.89 9.35 -7.48
C LEU A 69 -2.10 8.16 -6.96
N TYR A 70 -1.12 8.41 -6.09
CA TYR A 70 -0.35 7.34 -5.47
C TYR A 70 -1.21 6.49 -4.53
N GLY A 71 -2.06 7.11 -3.72
CA GLY A 71 -3.02 6.41 -2.86
C GLY A 71 -4.02 5.56 -3.65
N LEU A 72 -4.51 6.07 -4.78
CA LEU A 72 -5.37 5.33 -5.71
C LEU A 72 -4.63 4.12 -6.30
N ALA A 73 -3.39 4.32 -6.78
CA ALA A 73 -2.57 3.22 -7.28
C ALA A 73 -2.32 2.16 -6.20
N TYR A 74 -2.04 2.59 -4.96
CA TYR A 74 -1.85 1.70 -3.83
C TYR A 74 -3.13 0.89 -3.57
N PHE A 75 -4.29 1.52 -3.47
CA PHE A 75 -5.58 0.83 -3.27
C PHE A 75 -5.89 -0.18 -4.39
N LEU A 76 -5.73 0.21 -5.65
CA LEU A 76 -5.97 -0.68 -6.80
C LEU A 76 -5.05 -1.90 -6.77
N VAL A 77 -3.79 -1.73 -6.39
CA VAL A 77 -2.84 -2.84 -6.37
C VAL A 77 -3.02 -3.68 -5.10
N HIS A 78 -3.18 -3.04 -3.95
CA HIS A 78 -3.25 -3.67 -2.63
C HIS A 78 -4.58 -4.37 -2.44
N ASP A 79 -5.67 -3.62 -2.39
CA ASP A 79 -6.99 -4.10 -2.02
C ASP A 79 -7.68 -4.82 -3.17
N VAL A 80 -7.52 -4.33 -4.40
CA VAL A 80 -8.19 -4.90 -5.59
C VAL A 80 -7.37 -6.03 -6.20
N PHE A 81 -6.06 -5.86 -6.42
CA PHE A 81 -5.24 -6.87 -7.09
C PHE A 81 -4.63 -7.93 -6.16
N VAL A 82 -4.08 -7.56 -5.00
CA VAL A 82 -3.44 -8.53 -4.07
C VAL A 82 -4.44 -9.16 -3.11
N HIS A 83 -5.15 -8.37 -2.30
CA HIS A 83 -6.09 -8.87 -1.30
C HIS A 83 -7.46 -9.25 -1.87
N GLN A 84 -7.76 -8.88 -3.12
CA GLN A 84 -9.00 -9.26 -3.79
C GLN A 84 -10.27 -8.89 -3.02
N ARG A 85 -10.22 -7.78 -2.25
CA ARG A 85 -11.38 -7.18 -1.58
C ARG A 85 -12.44 -6.74 -2.59
N ILE A 86 -11.99 -6.29 -3.77
CA ILE A 86 -12.80 -6.09 -4.97
C ILE A 86 -12.27 -7.01 -6.07
N LYS A 87 -13.16 -7.79 -6.70
CA LYS A 87 -12.79 -8.88 -7.62
C LYS A 87 -12.50 -8.41 -9.05
N TRP A 88 -11.80 -7.29 -9.25
CA TRP A 88 -11.70 -6.62 -10.56
C TRP A 88 -10.39 -6.88 -11.34
N LEU A 89 -9.30 -7.34 -10.70
CA LEU A 89 -7.99 -7.51 -11.36
C LEU A 89 -7.37 -8.92 -11.22
N ARG A 90 -8.21 -9.95 -11.05
CA ARG A 90 -7.75 -11.33 -10.81
C ARG A 90 -6.87 -11.91 -11.92
N GLY A 91 -7.16 -11.53 -13.17
CA GLY A 91 -6.52 -12.07 -14.37
C GLY A 91 -5.17 -11.44 -14.71
N ALA A 92 -4.69 -10.43 -13.98
CA ALA A 92 -3.39 -9.83 -14.28
C ALA A 92 -2.27 -10.84 -13.97
N ARG A 93 -1.59 -11.32 -15.02
CA ARG A 93 -0.56 -12.38 -14.96
C ARG A 93 0.84 -11.92 -15.35
N PHE A 94 1.07 -10.61 -15.49
CA PHE A 94 2.39 -10.12 -15.85
C PHE A 94 3.42 -10.46 -14.77
N ARG A 95 4.63 -10.82 -15.18
CA ARG A 95 5.76 -11.19 -14.31
C ARG A 95 5.97 -10.24 -13.13
N TYR A 96 5.84 -8.93 -13.37
CA TYR A 96 6.00 -7.93 -12.30
C TYR A 96 4.89 -8.02 -11.24
N PHE A 97 3.62 -8.09 -11.67
CA PHE A 97 2.48 -8.24 -10.77
C PHE A 97 2.47 -9.59 -10.05
N LYS A 98 2.94 -10.67 -10.69
CA LYS A 98 3.17 -11.97 -10.04
C LYS A 98 4.18 -11.82 -8.90
N ALA A 99 5.35 -11.23 -9.18
CA ALA A 99 6.37 -11.02 -8.16
C ALA A 99 5.88 -10.12 -7.02
N MET A 100 5.20 -9.02 -7.33
CA MET A 100 4.61 -8.10 -6.36
C MET A 100 3.64 -8.82 -5.40
N ARG A 101 2.69 -9.58 -5.94
CA ARG A 101 1.72 -10.35 -5.14
C ARG A 101 2.44 -11.33 -4.22
N GLN A 102 3.43 -12.07 -4.73
CA GLN A 102 4.18 -13.05 -3.94
C GLN A 102 5.03 -12.38 -2.84
N THR A 103 5.66 -11.24 -3.14
CA THR A 103 6.41 -10.45 -2.16
C THR A 103 5.51 -9.93 -1.04
N HIS A 104 4.30 -9.48 -1.38
CA HIS A 104 3.32 -9.04 -0.39
C HIS A 104 2.78 -10.20 0.46
N HIS A 105 2.55 -11.36 -0.14
CA HIS A 105 2.17 -12.56 0.63
C HIS A 105 3.30 -13.04 1.55
N LEU A 106 4.57 -12.95 1.12
CA LEU A 106 5.73 -13.23 1.98
C LEU A 106 5.73 -12.30 3.21
N HIS A 107 5.48 -11.01 2.99
CA HIS A 107 5.38 -10.02 4.05
C HIS A 107 4.26 -10.37 5.06
N HIS A 108 3.06 -10.72 4.57
CA HIS A 108 1.94 -11.16 5.41
C HIS A 108 2.08 -12.56 6.01
N GLY A 109 3.09 -13.34 5.60
CA GLY A 109 3.42 -14.62 6.22
C GLY A 109 3.88 -14.47 7.67
N VAL A 110 4.27 -13.26 8.08
CA VAL A 110 4.57 -12.91 9.47
C VAL A 110 3.37 -12.19 10.06
N HIS A 111 2.72 -12.82 11.05
CA HIS A 111 1.51 -12.30 11.71
C HIS A 111 1.80 -11.43 12.94
N THR A 112 3.08 -11.18 13.23
CA THR A 112 3.57 -10.38 14.33
C THR A 112 4.13 -9.05 13.83
N LYS A 113 4.28 -8.10 14.76
CA LYS A 113 4.90 -6.80 14.50
C LYS A 113 6.32 -6.93 13.95
N GLU A 114 7.09 -7.87 14.50
CA GLU A 114 8.51 -8.06 14.21
C GLU A 114 8.74 -9.25 13.27
N GLY A 115 9.88 -9.25 12.57
CA GLY A 115 10.32 -10.33 11.69
C GLY A 115 9.77 -10.28 10.26
N ALA A 116 8.84 -9.38 9.95
CA ALA A 116 8.35 -9.19 8.60
C ALA A 116 9.43 -8.63 7.67
N GLU A 117 9.38 -9.01 6.40
CA GLU A 117 10.28 -8.52 5.36
C GLU A 117 9.49 -7.84 4.24
N ALA A 118 10.21 -7.18 3.31
CA ALA A 118 9.63 -6.66 2.08
C ALA A 118 8.50 -5.63 2.25
N PHE A 119 8.74 -4.60 3.06
CA PHE A 119 7.80 -3.49 3.33
C PHE A 119 7.48 -2.57 2.13
N GLY A 120 8.16 -2.73 0.99
CA GLY A 120 7.85 -1.97 -0.23
C GLY A 120 6.71 -2.64 -0.98
N PHE A 121 5.90 -1.87 -1.70
CA PHE A 121 4.69 -2.40 -2.33
C PHE A 121 4.62 -2.20 -3.84
N LEU A 122 4.57 -0.96 -4.33
CA LEU A 122 4.45 -0.72 -5.78
C LEU A 122 5.79 -0.93 -6.50
N PHE A 123 6.90 -0.82 -5.78
CA PHE A 123 8.23 -1.13 -6.28
C PHE A 123 8.72 -2.50 -5.79
N VAL A 124 8.93 -3.45 -6.71
CA VAL A 124 9.45 -4.79 -6.38
C VAL A 124 10.98 -4.81 -6.55
N PRO A 125 11.76 -5.00 -5.48
CA PRO A 125 13.21 -5.16 -5.56
C PRO A 125 13.64 -6.28 -6.52
N LYS A 126 14.75 -6.09 -7.25
CA LYS A 126 15.26 -7.06 -8.24
C LYS A 126 15.38 -8.49 -7.69
N ARG A 127 15.78 -8.65 -6.42
CA ARG A 127 15.88 -9.97 -5.76
C ARG A 127 14.55 -10.74 -5.77
N TYR A 128 13.44 -10.06 -5.54
CA TYR A 128 12.12 -10.67 -5.51
C TYR A 128 11.53 -10.81 -6.91
N LEU A 129 11.80 -9.86 -7.82
CA LEU A 129 11.42 -10.01 -9.22
C LEU A 129 12.06 -11.25 -9.85
N ASN A 130 13.34 -11.50 -9.56
CA ASN A 130 14.06 -12.67 -10.05
C ASN A 130 13.58 -13.97 -9.41
N LYS A 131 13.17 -13.94 -8.14
CA LYS A 131 12.71 -15.13 -7.39
C LYS A 131 11.28 -15.52 -7.73
N TYR A 132 10.36 -14.55 -7.80
CA TYR A 132 8.92 -14.78 -7.90
C TYR A 132 8.30 -14.39 -9.24
N GLY A 133 9.05 -13.72 -10.11
CA GLY A 133 8.60 -13.29 -11.43
C GLY A 133 8.86 -14.30 -12.55
N ARG A 134 9.44 -15.48 -12.26
CA ARG A 134 9.61 -16.55 -13.24
C ARG A 134 8.30 -17.31 -13.41
N ASP A 135 8.06 -17.88 -14.59
CA ASP A 135 6.90 -18.72 -14.87
C ASP A 135 6.92 -20.00 -14.05
#